data_AF-A0A1C6DN51-F1
#
_entry.id   AF-A0A1C6DN51-F1
#
_cell.length_a   1.000
_cell.length_b   1.000
_cell.length_c   1.000
_cell.angle_alpha   90.00
_cell.angle_beta   90.00
_cell.angle_gamma   90.00
#
_symmetry.space_group_name_H-M   'P 1'
#
loop_
_entity.id
_entity.type
_entity.pdbx_description
1 polymer ?
#
loop_
_entity_poly.entity_id
_entity_poly.type
_entity_poly.pdbx_seq_one_letter_code
_entity_poly.pdbx_strand_id
1 'polypeptide(L)'
;MEGNQTPDSNCQKTSAASAHTQQPLTSQQHVQQQYVSQQQQYMQQAQVQQGQKQMQQTQQQMQQQAQQQMQSQAQPQQQSLQQSQQQPQQQMQQHSQQAQAAGEGGPLYQAKLPYPPVKALCENRTYAFAMLDNVGGNNSEMSAVSLYFYNHLRTAYCAEIASCFHHVSIVEMHHLEIFGTLALQLGVDPRLWTRSRNQMAYWTPRYNQYPVELSQLLTYAIQGEERAIEKYQYQLERIEDCNIVENLKRIILDEQIHIQVFQDLYQRYVSNC
;
A
#
# COMPACT_ATOMS: atom_id res chain seq x y z
N MET A 1 -1.11 -27.54 78.14
CA MET A 1 -0.32 -27.28 76.91
C MET A 1 -0.82 -25.97 76.32
N GLU A 2 -0.44 -24.78 76.79
CA GLU A 2 0.91 -24.26 77.14
C GLU A 2 1.83 -24.19 75.90
N GLY A 3 2.59 -23.12 75.64
CA GLY A 3 2.73 -21.81 76.30
C GLY A 3 3.19 -20.75 75.28
N ASN A 4 2.86 -19.45 75.41
CA ASN A 4 3.44 -18.45 76.32
C ASN A 4 4.85 -17.93 75.93
N GLN A 5 4.96 -16.66 75.49
CA GLN A 5 5.93 -15.66 76.03
C GLN A 5 5.77 -14.25 75.43
N THR A 6 6.02 -13.23 76.27
CA THR A 6 6.12 -11.76 76.07
C THR A 6 7.30 -11.26 76.96
N PRO A 7 7.54 -9.95 77.34
CA PRO A 7 6.94 -8.63 77.03
C PRO A 7 8.07 -7.60 76.61
N ASP A 8 8.11 -6.26 76.83
CA ASP A 8 7.22 -5.25 77.47
C ASP A 8 7.58 -3.78 77.05
N SER A 9 6.66 -2.85 77.33
CA SER A 9 6.89 -1.44 77.75
C SER A 9 7.46 -0.37 76.78
N ASN A 10 7.52 0.92 77.13
CA ASN A 10 6.46 1.93 77.41
C ASN A 10 7.08 3.29 77.83
N CYS A 11 6.67 4.46 77.27
CA CYS A 11 6.73 5.76 77.98
C CYS A 11 5.89 6.88 77.32
N GLN A 12 5.39 7.83 78.12
CA GLN A 12 4.77 9.11 77.72
C GLN A 12 5.25 10.25 78.64
N LYS A 13 5.28 11.51 78.16
CA LYS A 13 5.34 12.74 78.99
C LYS A 13 4.57 13.90 78.37
N THR A 14 4.14 14.84 79.21
CA THR A 14 3.29 16.01 78.90
C THR A 14 3.93 17.31 79.37
N SER A 15 3.42 18.46 78.90
CA SER A 15 3.73 19.80 79.44
C SER A 15 2.56 20.77 79.16
N ALA A 16 2.43 21.83 79.94
CA ALA A 16 1.28 22.74 79.94
C ALA A 16 1.61 24.16 79.46
N ALA A 17 0.58 24.93 79.07
CA ALA A 17 0.70 26.32 78.61
C ALA A 17 0.28 27.33 79.68
N SER A 18 0.81 28.56 79.59
CA SER A 18 0.42 29.71 80.41
C SER A 18 0.20 30.93 79.52
N ALA A 19 -0.82 31.73 79.83
CA ALA A 19 -1.20 32.90 79.03
C ALA A 19 -0.65 34.20 79.62
N HIS A 20 -0.15 35.09 78.78
CA HIS A 20 0.23 36.46 79.13
C HIS A 20 -0.66 37.45 78.38
N THR A 21 -1.39 38.27 79.12
CA THR A 21 -2.22 39.35 78.55
C THR A 21 -1.32 40.52 78.16
N GLN A 22 -1.21 40.80 76.86
CA GLN A 22 -0.46 41.96 76.36
C GLN A 22 -1.26 43.25 76.55
N GLN A 23 -0.58 44.35 76.90
CA GLN A 23 -1.19 45.69 76.92
C GLN A 23 -1.39 46.23 75.49
N PRO A 24 -2.40 47.09 75.26
CA PRO A 24 -2.68 47.65 73.94
C PRO A 24 -1.54 48.55 73.44
N LEU A 25 -1.26 48.47 72.14
CA LEU A 25 -0.20 49.24 71.48
C LEU A 25 -0.59 50.71 71.32
N THR A 26 0.40 51.59 71.38
CA THR A 26 0.21 53.03 71.09
C THR A 26 -0.01 53.27 69.59
N SER A 27 -0.62 54.40 69.24
CA SER A 27 -0.89 54.78 67.84
C SER A 27 0.37 54.73 66.96
N GLN A 28 1.52 55.21 67.46
CA GLN A 28 2.79 55.17 66.72
C GLN A 28 3.32 53.74 66.53
N GLN A 29 3.14 52.85 67.52
CA GLN A 29 3.49 51.43 67.39
C GLN A 29 2.57 50.72 66.38
N HIS A 30 1.28 51.05 66.32
CA HIS A 30 0.37 50.52 65.31
C HIS A 30 0.78 50.92 63.87
N VAL A 31 1.15 52.19 63.65
CA VAL A 31 1.65 52.64 62.33
C VAL A 31 2.95 51.90 61.96
N GLN A 32 3.88 51.73 62.90
CA GLN A 32 5.12 50.98 62.66
C GLN A 32 4.84 49.50 62.35
N GLN A 33 3.89 48.87 63.05
CA GLN A 33 3.48 47.48 62.83
C GLN A 33 2.80 47.29 61.46
N GLN A 34 1.96 48.24 61.04
CA GLN A 34 1.36 48.26 59.71
C GLN A 34 2.43 48.37 58.62
N TYR A 35 3.42 49.24 58.79
CA TYR A 35 4.52 49.41 57.84
C TYR A 35 5.36 48.12 57.69
N VAL A 36 5.72 47.48 58.80
CA VAL A 36 6.45 46.19 58.78
C VAL A 36 5.62 45.08 58.13
N SER A 37 4.31 45.01 58.42
CA SER A 37 3.39 44.04 57.79
C SER A 37 3.29 44.25 56.27
N GLN A 38 3.20 45.51 55.82
CA GLN A 38 3.17 45.87 54.41
C GLN A 38 4.49 45.49 53.69
N GLN A 39 5.65 45.73 54.32
CA GLN A 39 6.93 45.28 53.77
C GLN A 39 7.03 43.75 53.68
N GLN A 40 6.57 43.01 54.70
CA GLN A 40 6.54 41.55 54.67
C GLN A 40 5.64 41.02 53.54
N GLN A 41 4.44 41.59 53.38
CA GLN A 41 3.52 41.24 52.29
C GLN A 41 4.14 41.51 50.91
N TYR A 42 4.84 42.64 50.74
CA TYR A 42 5.54 42.97 49.50
C TYR A 42 6.66 41.96 49.19
N MET A 43 7.50 41.60 50.17
CA MET A 43 8.56 40.61 49.97
C MET A 43 7.99 39.23 49.62
N GLN A 44 6.89 38.81 50.27
CA GLN A 44 6.23 37.54 49.97
C GLN A 44 5.63 37.52 48.55
N GLN A 45 5.04 38.63 48.10
CA GLN A 45 4.57 38.77 46.71
C GLN A 45 5.73 38.72 45.71
N ALA A 46 6.85 39.37 46.00
CA ALA A 46 8.04 39.33 45.15
C ALA A 46 8.61 37.90 45.01
N GLN A 47 8.67 37.13 46.11
CA GLN A 47 9.08 35.73 46.10
C GLN A 47 8.14 34.86 45.25
N VAL A 48 6.81 35.03 45.38
CA VAL A 48 5.82 34.30 44.55
C VAL A 48 5.99 34.65 43.06
N GLN A 49 6.16 35.92 42.71
CA GLN A 49 6.39 36.35 41.32
C GLN A 49 7.72 35.80 40.76
N GLN A 50 8.77 35.71 41.59
CA GLN A 50 10.05 35.12 41.19
C GLN A 50 9.90 33.62 40.90
N GLY A 51 9.21 32.88 41.78
CA GLY A 51 8.92 31.45 41.56
C GLY A 51 8.06 31.19 40.32
N GLN A 52 7.06 32.03 40.06
CA GLN A 52 6.24 31.95 38.84
C GLN A 52 7.08 32.18 37.57
N LYS A 53 7.95 33.21 37.55
CA LYS A 53 8.87 33.46 36.42
C LYS A 53 9.82 32.29 36.19
N GLN A 54 10.39 31.71 37.25
CA GLN A 54 11.27 30.56 37.14
C GLN A 54 10.54 29.33 36.57
N MET A 55 9.34 29.03 37.07
CA MET A 55 8.50 27.94 36.54
C MET A 55 8.17 28.12 35.06
N GLN A 56 7.82 29.34 34.64
CA GLN A 56 7.52 29.67 33.25
C GLN A 56 8.75 29.51 32.33
N GLN A 57 9.95 29.92 32.80
CA GLN A 57 11.21 29.69 32.09
C GLN A 57 11.52 28.19 31.93
N THR A 58 11.37 27.39 33.00
CA THR A 58 11.57 25.93 32.92
C THR A 58 10.58 25.28 31.96
N GLN A 59 9.31 25.69 31.97
CA GLN A 59 8.30 25.18 31.02
C GLN A 59 8.65 25.51 29.57
N GLN A 60 9.09 26.75 29.30
CA GLN A 60 9.51 27.18 27.97
C GLN A 60 10.77 26.42 27.48
N GLN A 61 11.73 26.17 28.38
CA GLN A 61 12.94 25.40 28.07
C GLN A 61 12.61 23.93 27.74
N MET A 62 11.71 23.29 28.50
CA MET A 62 11.24 21.93 28.19
C MET A 62 10.51 21.86 26.83
N GLN A 63 9.69 22.86 26.49
CA GLN A 63 9.04 22.95 25.18
C GLN A 63 10.05 23.09 24.03
N GLN A 64 11.10 23.91 24.20
CA GLN A 64 12.17 24.05 23.20
C GLN A 64 12.96 22.75 23.01
N GLN A 65 13.30 22.05 24.10
CA GLN A 65 13.97 20.75 24.04
C GLN A 65 13.10 19.68 23.33
N ALA A 66 11.80 19.63 23.64
CA ALA A 66 10.88 18.71 22.97
C ALA A 66 10.75 19.00 21.46
N GLN A 67 10.70 20.28 21.06
CA GLN A 67 10.69 20.67 19.65
C GLN A 67 11.98 20.26 18.93
N GLN A 68 13.15 20.48 19.55
CA GLN A 68 14.44 20.07 18.99
C GLN A 68 14.56 18.54 18.85
N GLN A 69 14.06 17.77 19.82
CA GLN A 69 14.05 16.31 19.75
C GLN A 69 13.12 15.78 18.64
N MET A 70 11.93 16.36 18.45
CA MET A 70 11.05 15.98 17.34
C MET A 70 11.67 16.30 15.97
N GLN A 71 12.33 17.47 15.83
CA GLN A 71 12.98 17.86 14.58
C GLN A 71 14.17 16.94 14.23
N SER A 72 14.99 16.56 15.21
CA SER A 72 16.15 15.69 14.98
C SER A 72 15.78 14.24 14.62
N GLN A 73 14.60 13.76 15.06
CA GLN A 73 14.10 12.43 14.70
C GLN A 73 13.37 12.38 13.36
N ALA A 74 12.74 13.49 12.93
CA ALA A 74 11.96 13.54 11.69
C ALA A 74 12.84 13.51 10.41
N GLN A 75 13.96 14.23 10.40
CA GLN A 75 14.79 14.37 9.19
C GLN A 75 15.39 13.03 8.67
N PRO A 76 15.98 12.15 9.52
CA PRO A 76 16.50 10.87 9.04
C PRO A 76 15.42 9.95 8.48
N GLN A 77 14.20 9.98 9.06
CA GLN A 77 13.08 9.16 8.60
C GLN A 77 12.54 9.62 7.25
N GLN A 78 12.40 10.93 7.01
CA GLN A 78 12.00 11.43 5.68
C GLN A 78 13.06 11.12 4.61
N GLN A 79 14.36 11.25 4.92
CA GLN A 79 15.42 10.92 3.97
C GLN A 79 15.48 9.42 3.64
N SER A 80 15.33 8.54 4.63
CA SER A 80 15.30 7.09 4.38
C SER A 80 14.06 6.63 3.59
N LEU A 81 12.90 7.28 3.81
CA LEU A 81 11.69 7.06 3.00
C LEU A 81 11.86 7.55 1.56
N GLN A 82 12.47 8.72 1.33
CA GLN A 82 12.74 9.18 -0.03
C GLN A 82 13.76 8.30 -0.76
N GLN A 83 14.85 7.88 -0.10
CA GLN A 83 15.86 7.02 -0.72
C GLN A 83 15.31 5.63 -1.08
N SER A 84 14.51 5.02 -0.18
CA SER A 84 13.88 3.71 -0.44
C SER A 84 12.79 3.75 -1.53
N GLN A 85 12.13 4.89 -1.73
CA GLN A 85 11.19 5.08 -2.85
C GLN A 85 11.88 5.40 -4.18
N GLN A 86 13.00 6.15 -4.16
CA GLN A 86 13.70 6.57 -5.38
C GLN A 86 14.54 5.46 -6.01
N GLN A 87 15.17 4.58 -5.24
CA GLN A 87 16.03 3.52 -5.79
C GLN A 87 15.32 2.60 -6.81
N PRO A 88 14.13 2.03 -6.53
CA PRO A 88 13.42 1.20 -7.51
C PRO A 88 13.01 1.98 -8.77
N GLN A 89 12.56 3.23 -8.62
CA GLN A 89 12.14 4.07 -9.75
C GLN A 89 13.33 4.43 -10.66
N GLN A 90 14.49 4.76 -10.08
CA GLN A 90 15.69 5.08 -10.86
C GLN A 90 16.25 3.85 -11.58
N GLN A 91 16.24 2.67 -10.98
CA GLN A 91 16.63 1.42 -11.66
C GLN A 91 15.68 1.09 -12.82
N MET A 92 14.37 1.21 -12.61
CA MET A 92 13.36 0.99 -13.65
C MET A 92 13.46 2.00 -14.80
N GLN A 93 13.75 3.28 -14.50
CA GLN A 93 14.00 4.30 -15.52
C GLN A 93 15.32 4.10 -16.26
N GLN A 94 16.40 3.68 -15.59
CA GLN A 94 17.67 3.39 -16.26
C GLN A 94 17.58 2.17 -17.17
N HIS A 95 16.89 1.09 -16.75
CA HIS A 95 16.69 -0.07 -17.63
C HIS A 95 15.77 0.22 -18.81
N SER A 96 14.71 1.03 -18.65
CA SER A 96 13.86 1.44 -19.79
C SER A 96 14.58 2.40 -20.75
N GLN A 97 15.43 3.31 -20.26
CA GLN A 97 16.29 4.14 -21.11
C GLN A 97 17.37 3.33 -21.84
N GLN A 98 17.95 2.31 -21.19
CA GLN A 98 18.90 1.39 -21.83
C GLN A 98 18.22 0.51 -22.88
N ALA A 99 17.00 0.03 -22.63
CA ALA A 99 16.19 -0.70 -23.61
C ALA A 99 15.82 0.17 -24.82
N GLN A 100 15.53 1.46 -24.61
CA GLN A 100 15.25 2.41 -25.69
C GLN A 100 16.51 2.80 -26.49
N ALA A 101 17.70 2.75 -25.89
CA ALA A 101 18.97 2.94 -26.59
C ALA A 101 19.39 1.71 -27.44
N ALA A 102 18.92 0.51 -27.06
CA ALA A 102 19.18 -0.76 -27.77
C ALA A 102 18.18 -1.00 -28.91
N GLY A 103 18.07 -0.03 -29.83
CA GLY A 103 17.10 -0.07 -30.94
C GLY A 103 17.24 -1.28 -31.86
N GLU A 104 16.10 -1.91 -32.17
CA GLU A 104 15.92 -3.04 -33.09
C GLU A 104 16.66 -4.34 -32.72
N GLY A 105 16.12 -5.08 -31.74
CA GLY A 105 16.57 -6.46 -31.46
C GLY A 105 15.85 -7.23 -30.35
N GLY A 106 15.13 -6.55 -29.44
CA GLY A 106 14.40 -7.22 -28.35
C GLY A 106 13.21 -8.08 -28.84
N PRO A 107 12.78 -9.08 -28.05
CA PRO A 107 11.59 -9.87 -28.35
C PRO A 107 10.35 -8.98 -28.41
N LEU A 108 9.44 -9.33 -29.32
CA LEU A 108 8.12 -8.69 -29.39
C LEU A 108 7.19 -9.41 -28.43
N TYR A 109 6.45 -8.64 -27.63
CA TYR A 109 5.39 -9.16 -26.74
C TYR A 109 3.99 -8.95 -27.32
N GLN A 110 3.87 -8.31 -28.49
CA GLN A 110 2.61 -8.12 -29.21
C GLN A 110 2.91 -7.99 -30.71
N ALA A 111 1.93 -8.29 -31.56
CA ALA A 111 2.09 -8.16 -33.00
C ALA A 111 2.23 -6.68 -33.42
N LYS A 112 2.97 -6.43 -34.52
CA LYS A 112 3.18 -5.07 -35.06
C LYS A 112 1.95 -4.46 -35.75
N LEU A 113 0.81 -5.17 -35.75
CA LEU A 113 -0.45 -4.69 -36.32
C LEU A 113 -1.18 -3.77 -35.32
N PRO A 114 -1.79 -2.65 -35.78
CA PRO A 114 -2.61 -1.82 -34.92
C PRO A 114 -3.84 -2.58 -34.44
N TYR A 115 -4.38 -2.18 -33.29
CA TYR A 115 -5.67 -2.71 -32.82
C TYR A 115 -6.83 -2.12 -33.63
N PRO A 116 -7.86 -2.92 -33.99
CA PRO A 116 -9.06 -2.43 -34.66
C PRO A 116 -9.88 -1.46 -33.78
N PRO A 117 -10.89 -0.75 -34.34
CA PRO A 117 -11.76 0.11 -33.56
C PRO A 117 -12.51 -0.66 -32.46
N VAL A 118 -12.30 -0.27 -31.20
CA VAL A 118 -13.00 -0.82 -30.03
C VAL A 118 -14.42 -0.25 -29.97
N LYS A 119 -15.30 -0.74 -30.86
CA LYS A 119 -16.62 -0.17 -31.09
C LYS A 119 -17.67 -1.23 -31.50
N ALA A 120 -18.42 -1.77 -30.54
CA ALA A 120 -19.61 -2.57 -30.83
C ALA A 120 -20.63 -1.77 -31.69
N LEU A 121 -21.34 -2.47 -32.57
CA LEU A 121 -22.30 -1.90 -33.51
C LEU A 121 -23.63 -1.53 -32.83
N CYS A 122 -24.06 -2.34 -31.85
CA CYS A 122 -25.27 -2.14 -31.04
C CYS A 122 -25.20 -2.97 -29.75
N GLU A 123 -26.10 -2.71 -28.80
CA GLU A 123 -26.22 -3.55 -27.59
C GLU A 123 -26.61 -4.99 -27.96
N ASN A 124 -25.77 -5.95 -27.55
CA ASN A 124 -26.10 -7.38 -27.66
C ASN A 124 -25.75 -8.10 -26.36
N ARG A 125 -26.79 -8.49 -25.62
CA ARG A 125 -26.66 -9.13 -24.30
C ARG A 125 -25.91 -10.47 -24.33
N THR A 126 -25.92 -11.20 -25.44
CA THR A 126 -25.15 -12.45 -25.57
C THR A 126 -23.65 -12.15 -25.68
N TYR A 127 -23.29 -11.16 -26.50
CA TYR A 127 -21.90 -10.73 -26.67
C TYR A 127 -21.39 -10.04 -25.40
N ALA A 128 -22.25 -9.28 -24.71
CA ALA A 128 -21.96 -8.67 -23.41
C ALA A 128 -21.45 -9.71 -22.39
N PHE A 129 -22.09 -10.89 -22.31
CA PHE A 129 -21.65 -11.95 -21.40
C PHE A 129 -20.35 -12.63 -21.85
N ALA A 130 -20.05 -12.68 -23.16
CA ALA A 130 -18.76 -13.15 -23.66
C ALA A 130 -17.63 -12.20 -23.25
N MET A 131 -17.82 -10.88 -23.45
CA MET A 131 -16.84 -9.87 -23.05
C MET A 131 -16.63 -9.86 -21.52
N LEU A 132 -17.69 -10.02 -20.72
CA LEU A 132 -17.56 -10.15 -19.26
C LEU A 132 -16.79 -11.42 -18.82
N ASP A 133 -16.88 -12.52 -19.55
CA ASP A 133 -16.06 -13.71 -19.25
C ASP A 133 -14.59 -13.54 -19.66
N ASN A 134 -14.30 -12.69 -20.65
CA ASN A 134 -12.93 -12.28 -20.99
C ASN A 134 -12.36 -11.30 -19.97
N VAL A 135 -13.20 -10.42 -19.40
CA VAL A 135 -12.83 -9.47 -18.32
C VAL A 135 -12.61 -10.16 -16.97
N GLY A 136 -13.50 -11.07 -16.56
CA GLY A 136 -13.56 -11.57 -15.17
C GLY A 136 -13.87 -13.06 -15.00
N GLY A 137 -13.76 -13.86 -16.05
CA GLY A 137 -13.86 -15.33 -15.98
C GLY A 137 -12.63 -15.99 -15.34
N ASN A 138 -12.60 -17.33 -15.30
CA ASN A 138 -11.47 -18.07 -14.72
C ASN A 138 -10.18 -17.89 -15.52
N ASN A 139 -10.24 -18.11 -16.84
CA ASN A 139 -9.21 -17.74 -17.80
C ASN A 139 -9.65 -16.40 -18.40
N SER A 140 -9.08 -15.29 -17.96
CA SER A 140 -9.51 -13.93 -18.30
C SER A 140 -8.33 -12.98 -18.24
N GLU A 141 -8.46 -11.79 -18.83
CA GLU A 141 -7.38 -10.80 -18.82
C GLU A 141 -7.02 -10.36 -17.39
N MET A 142 -8.02 -10.27 -16.48
CA MET A 142 -7.73 -10.00 -15.07
C MET A 142 -6.96 -11.16 -14.40
N SER A 143 -7.21 -12.41 -14.81
CA SER A 143 -6.38 -13.55 -14.38
C SER A 143 -4.95 -13.42 -14.93
N ALA A 144 -4.78 -13.15 -16.23
CA ALA A 144 -3.50 -13.02 -16.90
C ALA A 144 -2.65 -11.85 -16.33
N VAL A 145 -3.19 -10.62 -16.31
CA VAL A 145 -2.59 -9.44 -15.64
C VAL A 145 -2.15 -9.78 -14.21
N SER A 146 -3.03 -10.38 -13.41
CA SER A 146 -2.71 -10.70 -12.01
C SER A 146 -1.67 -11.81 -11.86
N LEU A 147 -1.60 -12.75 -12.80
CA LEU A 147 -0.63 -13.84 -12.77
C LEU A 147 0.74 -13.34 -13.22
N TYR A 148 0.80 -12.57 -14.30
CA TYR A 148 2.07 -12.11 -14.88
C TYR A 148 2.71 -11.00 -14.07
N PHE A 149 1.93 -10.13 -13.42
CA PHE A 149 2.46 -9.24 -12.38
C PHE A 149 3.08 -10.01 -11.20
N TYR A 150 2.44 -11.10 -10.75
CA TYR A 150 3.03 -11.97 -9.71
C TYR A 150 4.29 -12.68 -10.21
N ASN A 151 4.25 -13.28 -11.41
CA ASN A 151 5.37 -14.02 -11.99
C ASN A 151 6.58 -13.11 -12.21
N HIS A 152 6.39 -11.86 -12.64
CA HIS A 152 7.42 -10.82 -12.69
C HIS A 152 8.13 -10.65 -11.33
N LEU A 153 7.36 -10.39 -10.26
CA LEU A 153 7.92 -10.23 -8.92
C LEU A 153 8.62 -11.51 -8.42
N ARG A 154 8.10 -12.69 -8.77
CA ARG A 154 8.68 -13.97 -8.36
C ARG A 154 9.96 -14.33 -9.10
N THR A 155 10.11 -13.90 -10.35
CA THR A 155 11.26 -14.21 -11.21
C THR A 155 12.32 -13.11 -11.22
N ALA A 156 12.20 -12.09 -10.37
CA ALA A 156 13.13 -10.96 -10.25
C ALA A 156 14.62 -11.33 -10.02
N TYR A 157 14.94 -12.58 -9.68
CA TYR A 157 16.31 -13.11 -9.67
C TYR A 157 16.92 -13.30 -11.07
N CYS A 158 16.09 -13.30 -12.13
CA CYS A 158 16.47 -13.37 -13.53
C CYS A 158 15.79 -12.23 -14.30
N ALA A 159 16.55 -11.17 -14.57
CA ALA A 159 16.01 -9.93 -15.15
C ALA A 159 15.30 -10.13 -16.50
N GLU A 160 15.73 -11.08 -17.33
CA GLU A 160 15.09 -11.35 -18.62
C GLU A 160 13.68 -11.94 -18.45
N ILE A 161 13.54 -12.97 -17.61
CA ILE A 161 12.25 -13.63 -17.32
C ILE A 161 11.30 -12.65 -16.63
N ALA A 162 11.81 -11.89 -15.66
CA ALA A 162 11.04 -10.86 -14.96
C ALA A 162 10.58 -9.75 -15.92
N SER A 163 11.44 -9.31 -16.85
CA SER A 163 11.09 -8.34 -17.88
C SER A 163 10.02 -8.87 -18.84
N CYS A 164 10.11 -10.14 -19.25
CA CYS A 164 9.10 -10.78 -20.09
C CYS A 164 7.71 -10.75 -19.46
N PHE A 165 7.57 -11.28 -18.24
CA PHE A 165 6.27 -11.28 -17.55
C PHE A 165 5.74 -9.86 -17.30
N HIS A 166 6.61 -8.88 -17.08
CA HIS A 166 6.20 -7.48 -16.95
C HIS A 166 5.60 -6.93 -18.26
N HIS A 167 6.30 -7.09 -19.40
CA HIS A 167 5.83 -6.57 -20.67
C HIS A 167 4.54 -7.25 -21.14
N VAL A 168 4.43 -8.58 -21.02
CA VAL A 168 3.18 -9.30 -21.31
C VAL A 168 2.05 -8.80 -20.42
N SER A 169 2.27 -8.62 -19.10
CA SER A 169 1.24 -8.07 -18.19
C SER A 169 0.73 -6.65 -18.54
N ILE A 170 1.45 -5.89 -19.37
CA ILE A 170 1.00 -4.60 -19.91
C ILE A 170 0.10 -4.80 -21.15
N VAL A 171 0.39 -5.81 -21.97
CA VAL A 171 -0.44 -6.19 -23.12
C VAL A 171 -1.81 -6.69 -22.63
N GLU A 172 -1.84 -7.57 -21.64
CA GLU A 172 -3.10 -8.10 -21.08
C GLU A 172 -3.94 -6.99 -20.41
N MET A 173 -3.27 -5.95 -19.89
CA MET A 173 -3.97 -4.80 -19.31
C MET A 173 -4.68 -3.96 -20.38
N HIS A 174 -4.14 -3.92 -21.59
CA HIS A 174 -4.79 -3.32 -22.76
C HIS A 174 -5.88 -4.23 -23.33
N HIS A 175 -5.71 -5.55 -23.34
CA HIS A 175 -6.79 -6.50 -23.68
C HIS A 175 -7.97 -6.41 -22.71
N LEU A 176 -7.68 -6.27 -21.41
CA LEU A 176 -8.68 -6.03 -20.36
C LEU A 176 -9.46 -4.72 -20.59
N GLU A 177 -8.77 -3.66 -21.01
CA GLU A 177 -9.38 -2.38 -21.39
C GLU A 177 -10.27 -2.52 -22.64
N ILE A 178 -9.82 -3.26 -23.67
CA ILE A 178 -10.61 -3.55 -24.88
C ILE A 178 -11.90 -4.28 -24.53
N PHE A 179 -11.83 -5.41 -23.81
CA PHE A 179 -13.03 -6.19 -23.47
C PHE A 179 -13.93 -5.46 -22.46
N GLY A 180 -13.36 -4.70 -21.52
CA GLY A 180 -14.13 -3.85 -20.61
C GLY A 180 -14.89 -2.75 -21.35
N THR A 181 -14.25 -2.10 -22.33
CA THR A 181 -14.86 -1.07 -23.18
C THR A 181 -15.98 -1.65 -24.06
N LEU A 182 -15.75 -2.82 -24.68
CA LEU A 182 -16.80 -3.53 -25.44
C LEU A 182 -17.97 -3.94 -24.55
N ALA A 183 -17.72 -4.45 -23.33
CA ALA A 183 -18.77 -4.79 -22.37
C ALA A 183 -19.67 -3.58 -22.02
N LEU A 184 -19.08 -2.40 -21.77
CA LEU A 184 -19.83 -1.15 -21.55
C LEU A 184 -20.71 -0.78 -22.75
N GLN A 185 -20.16 -0.84 -23.97
CA GLN A 185 -20.90 -0.55 -25.21
C GLN A 185 -22.01 -1.56 -25.50
N LEU A 186 -21.90 -2.79 -24.98
CA LEU A 186 -22.89 -3.85 -25.10
C LEU A 186 -23.96 -3.82 -23.97
N GLY A 187 -23.96 -2.77 -23.15
CA GLY A 187 -25.00 -2.51 -22.13
C GLY A 187 -24.76 -3.17 -20.77
N VAL A 188 -23.52 -3.55 -20.42
CA VAL A 188 -23.19 -4.14 -19.11
C VAL A 188 -21.97 -3.50 -18.43
N ASP A 189 -21.98 -3.51 -17.10
CA ASP A 189 -20.95 -2.90 -16.25
C ASP A 189 -19.81 -3.92 -15.97
N PRO A 190 -18.55 -3.68 -16.38
CA PRO A 190 -17.45 -4.66 -16.35
C PRO A 190 -16.70 -4.67 -15.01
N ARG A 191 -17.39 -4.99 -13.91
CA ARG A 191 -16.87 -4.94 -12.52
C ARG A 191 -15.84 -6.02 -12.14
N LEU A 192 -14.98 -6.44 -13.06
CA LEU A 192 -14.12 -7.61 -12.93
C LEU A 192 -14.94 -8.84 -12.49
N TRP A 193 -15.96 -9.19 -13.28
CA TRP A 193 -16.91 -10.26 -12.97
C TRP A 193 -17.42 -10.96 -14.25
N THR A 194 -17.72 -12.25 -14.15
CA THR A 194 -18.35 -13.04 -15.23
C THR A 194 -19.78 -13.44 -14.86
N ARG A 195 -20.59 -13.82 -15.86
CA ARG A 195 -21.89 -14.47 -15.62
C ARG A 195 -21.70 -15.98 -15.47
N SER A 196 -21.62 -16.46 -14.23
CA SER A 196 -21.67 -17.89 -13.94
C SER A 196 -23.11 -18.38 -13.80
N ARG A 197 -23.56 -19.21 -14.75
CA ARG A 197 -24.94 -19.74 -14.83
C ARG A 197 -25.98 -18.60 -14.89
N ASN A 198 -26.67 -18.33 -13.78
CA ASN A 198 -27.71 -17.28 -13.65
C ASN A 198 -27.36 -16.22 -12.59
N GLN A 199 -26.10 -16.13 -12.18
CA GLN A 199 -25.62 -15.12 -11.24
C GLN A 199 -24.34 -14.46 -11.77
N MET A 200 -24.04 -13.26 -11.29
CA MET A 200 -22.74 -12.63 -11.51
C MET A 200 -21.77 -13.15 -10.44
N ALA A 201 -20.57 -13.54 -10.86
CA ALA A 201 -19.49 -13.96 -9.98
C ALA A 201 -18.30 -13.02 -10.20
N TYR A 202 -17.89 -12.32 -9.13
CA TYR A 202 -16.66 -11.53 -9.17
C TYR A 202 -15.47 -12.43 -9.43
N TRP A 203 -14.53 -11.92 -10.22
CA TRP A 203 -13.20 -12.47 -10.37
C TRP A 203 -12.56 -12.60 -8.99
N THR A 204 -11.78 -13.66 -8.81
CA THR A 204 -11.07 -13.92 -7.56
C THR A 204 -9.64 -14.36 -7.86
N PRO A 205 -8.63 -13.90 -7.09
CA PRO A 205 -7.26 -14.38 -7.25
C PRO A 205 -7.13 -15.90 -7.09
N ARG A 206 -8.15 -16.58 -6.52
CA ARG A 206 -8.24 -18.04 -6.48
C ARG A 206 -8.38 -18.73 -7.85
N TYR A 207 -8.62 -18.00 -8.94
CA TYR A 207 -8.56 -18.54 -10.30
C TYR A 207 -7.13 -18.79 -10.77
N ASN A 208 -6.17 -18.03 -10.24
CA ASN A 208 -4.75 -18.18 -10.55
C ASN A 208 -4.09 -19.25 -9.68
N GLN A 209 -3.13 -19.96 -10.26
CA GLN A 209 -2.20 -20.81 -9.52
C GLN A 209 -0.90 -20.04 -9.30
N TYR A 210 -0.37 -20.08 -8.07
CA TYR A 210 0.80 -19.31 -7.65
C TYR A 210 1.98 -20.24 -7.31
N PRO A 211 2.60 -20.91 -8.30
CA PRO A 211 3.72 -21.80 -8.05
C PRO A 211 5.00 -21.03 -7.68
N VAL A 212 6.00 -21.78 -7.19
CA VAL A 212 7.34 -21.27 -6.87
C VAL A 212 8.35 -21.60 -7.97
N GLU A 213 8.21 -22.77 -8.59
CA GLU A 213 9.17 -23.30 -9.57
C GLU A 213 8.99 -22.65 -10.95
N LEU A 214 10.12 -22.28 -11.57
CA LEU A 214 10.13 -21.62 -12.89
C LEU A 214 9.44 -22.45 -13.99
N SER A 215 9.64 -23.77 -13.95
CA SER A 215 8.99 -24.71 -14.86
C SER A 215 7.46 -24.63 -14.79
N GLN A 216 6.90 -24.50 -13.58
CA GLN A 216 5.46 -24.38 -13.36
C GLN A 216 4.95 -22.97 -13.72
N LEU A 217 5.70 -21.91 -13.38
CA LEU A 217 5.37 -20.53 -13.74
C LEU A 217 5.21 -20.35 -15.26
N LEU A 218 6.15 -20.90 -16.04
CA LEU A 218 6.10 -20.85 -17.51
C LEU A 218 5.05 -21.82 -18.09
N THR A 219 4.94 -23.05 -17.56
CA THR A 219 3.91 -24.02 -18.01
C THR A 219 2.49 -23.47 -17.84
N TYR A 220 2.20 -22.83 -16.70
CA TYR A 220 0.86 -22.29 -16.44
C TYR A 220 0.55 -21.03 -17.24
N ALA A 221 1.57 -20.24 -17.63
CA ALA A 221 1.41 -19.13 -18.56
C ALA A 221 1.04 -19.63 -19.96
N ILE A 222 1.86 -20.54 -20.54
CA ILE A 222 1.60 -21.15 -21.86
C ILE A 222 0.18 -21.73 -21.94
N GLN A 223 -0.22 -22.51 -20.93
CA GLN A 223 -1.57 -23.09 -20.87
C GLN A 223 -2.68 -22.07 -20.56
N GLY A 224 -2.35 -20.88 -20.06
CA GLY A 224 -3.28 -19.76 -19.93
C GLY A 224 -3.69 -19.25 -21.31
N GLU A 225 -2.69 -18.99 -22.16
CA GLU A 225 -2.92 -18.37 -23.46
C GLU A 225 -3.51 -19.38 -24.45
N GLU A 226 -3.09 -20.66 -24.39
CA GLU A 226 -3.72 -21.74 -25.16
C GLU A 226 -5.25 -21.76 -24.94
N ARG A 227 -5.69 -21.61 -23.67
CA ARG A 227 -7.11 -21.54 -23.29
C ARG A 227 -7.76 -20.20 -23.63
N ALA A 228 -6.99 -19.10 -23.69
CA ALA A 228 -7.47 -17.81 -24.17
C ALA A 228 -7.78 -17.88 -25.67
N ILE A 229 -6.85 -18.40 -26.48
CA ILE A 229 -7.02 -18.66 -27.91
C ILE A 229 -8.21 -19.58 -28.16
N GLU A 230 -8.31 -20.73 -27.47
CA GLU A 230 -9.47 -21.64 -27.59
C GLU A 230 -10.79 -20.91 -27.31
N LYS A 231 -10.85 -20.08 -26.26
CA LYS A 231 -12.05 -19.29 -25.94
C LYS A 231 -12.36 -18.27 -27.02
N TYR A 232 -11.36 -17.54 -27.53
CA TYR A 232 -11.55 -16.47 -28.50
C TYR A 232 -11.91 -17.02 -29.88
N GLN A 233 -11.37 -18.18 -30.26
CA GLN A 233 -11.83 -18.94 -31.43
C GLN A 233 -13.30 -19.39 -31.28
N TYR A 234 -13.69 -19.96 -30.14
CA TYR A 234 -15.09 -20.31 -29.86
C TYR A 234 -16.03 -19.09 -29.88
N GLN A 235 -15.55 -17.91 -29.48
CA GLN A 235 -16.33 -16.66 -29.59
C GLN A 235 -16.45 -16.16 -31.03
N LEU A 236 -15.41 -16.29 -31.86
CA LEU A 236 -15.43 -15.95 -33.28
C LEU A 236 -16.47 -16.74 -34.08
N GLU A 237 -16.77 -17.99 -33.70
CA GLU A 237 -17.84 -18.79 -34.30
C GLU A 237 -19.27 -18.28 -33.99
N ARG A 238 -19.40 -17.32 -33.06
CA ARG A 238 -20.68 -17.01 -32.36
C ARG A 238 -21.01 -15.52 -32.29
N ILE A 239 -20.08 -14.65 -32.71
CA ILE A 239 -20.22 -13.20 -32.69
C ILE A 239 -20.19 -12.69 -34.14
N GLU A 240 -21.25 -12.00 -34.55
CA GLU A 240 -21.42 -11.44 -35.89
C GLU A 240 -21.03 -9.95 -35.96
N ASP A 241 -20.79 -9.31 -34.81
CA ASP A 241 -20.29 -7.94 -34.73
C ASP A 241 -18.85 -7.88 -35.26
N CYS A 242 -18.67 -7.25 -36.43
CA CYS A 242 -17.39 -7.24 -37.12
C CYS A 242 -16.27 -6.55 -36.32
N ASN A 243 -16.57 -5.54 -35.48
CA ASN A 243 -15.54 -4.85 -34.71
C ASN A 243 -15.10 -5.70 -33.50
N ILE A 244 -16.02 -6.43 -32.87
CA ILE A 244 -15.65 -7.41 -31.83
C ILE A 244 -14.85 -8.56 -32.45
N VAL A 245 -15.27 -9.05 -33.63
CA VAL A 245 -14.58 -10.12 -34.39
C VAL A 245 -13.16 -9.73 -34.76
N GLU A 246 -12.92 -8.53 -35.31
CA GLU A 246 -11.54 -8.11 -35.63
C GLU A 246 -10.70 -7.88 -34.38
N ASN A 247 -11.26 -7.38 -33.27
CA ASN A 247 -10.53 -7.28 -32.00
C ASN A 247 -10.13 -8.66 -31.45
N LEU A 248 -11.05 -9.64 -31.45
CA LEU A 248 -10.74 -11.03 -31.05
C LEU A 248 -9.64 -11.64 -31.93
N LYS A 249 -9.72 -11.48 -33.26
CA LYS A 249 -8.66 -11.93 -34.18
C LYS A 249 -7.32 -11.26 -33.89
N ARG A 250 -7.33 -9.95 -33.59
CA ARG A 250 -6.11 -9.20 -33.26
C ARG A 250 -5.49 -9.72 -31.98
N ILE A 251 -6.27 -9.88 -30.91
CA ILE A 251 -5.82 -10.36 -29.59
C ILE A 251 -5.22 -11.76 -29.70
N ILE A 252 -5.85 -12.68 -30.45
CA ILE A 252 -5.29 -14.03 -30.74
C ILE A 252 -3.87 -14.00 -31.32
N LEU A 253 -3.47 -12.95 -32.07
CA LEU A 253 -2.10 -12.81 -32.58
C LEU A 253 -1.09 -12.39 -31.50
N ASP A 254 -1.53 -11.71 -30.44
CA ASP A 254 -0.70 -11.42 -29.27
C ASP A 254 -0.56 -12.68 -28.41
N GLU A 255 -1.65 -13.43 -28.15
CA GLU A 255 -1.58 -14.71 -27.42
C GLU A 255 -0.61 -15.71 -28.06
N GLN A 256 -0.60 -15.79 -29.40
CA GLN A 256 0.35 -16.64 -30.13
C GLN A 256 1.80 -16.22 -29.92
N ILE A 257 2.05 -14.92 -29.72
CA ILE A 257 3.37 -14.36 -29.40
C ILE A 257 3.71 -14.59 -27.92
N HIS A 258 2.74 -14.47 -27.01
CA HIS A 258 2.90 -14.80 -25.58
C HIS A 258 3.34 -16.27 -25.42
N ILE A 259 2.63 -17.20 -26.08
CA ILE A 259 3.01 -18.63 -26.14
C ILE A 259 4.43 -18.81 -26.66
N GLN A 260 4.75 -18.24 -27.82
CA GLN A 260 6.08 -18.34 -28.45
C GLN A 260 7.18 -17.90 -27.47
N VAL A 261 7.02 -16.75 -26.82
CA VAL A 261 8.03 -16.18 -25.92
C VAL A 261 8.14 -17.00 -24.62
N PHE A 262 7.04 -17.46 -24.04
CA PHE A 262 7.09 -18.32 -22.85
C PHE A 262 7.66 -19.71 -23.16
N GLN A 263 7.41 -20.27 -24.35
CA GLN A 263 8.04 -21.51 -24.82
C GLN A 263 9.56 -21.30 -25.01
N ASP A 264 9.99 -20.20 -25.64
CA ASP A 264 11.41 -19.89 -25.83
C ASP A 264 12.16 -19.67 -24.50
N LEU A 265 11.48 -19.14 -23.47
CA LEU A 265 12.02 -19.09 -22.10
C LEU A 265 12.07 -20.48 -21.45
N TYR A 266 11.03 -21.31 -21.63
CA TYR A 266 11.00 -22.67 -21.09
C TYR A 266 12.14 -23.53 -21.66
N GLN A 267 12.36 -23.50 -22.98
CA GLN A 267 13.45 -24.27 -23.59
C GLN A 267 14.82 -23.80 -23.06
N ARG A 268 15.03 -22.49 -22.91
CA ARG A 268 16.33 -21.94 -22.47
C ARG A 268 16.64 -22.17 -20.99
N TYR A 269 15.65 -22.09 -20.11
CA TYR A 269 15.84 -22.09 -18.65
C TYR A 269 15.28 -23.31 -17.91
N VAL A 270 14.59 -24.23 -18.60
CA VAL A 270 14.00 -25.43 -17.99
C VAL A 270 14.41 -26.70 -18.73
N SER A 271 14.35 -26.74 -20.06
CA SER A 271 14.72 -27.94 -20.84
C SER A 271 16.23 -28.19 -20.94
N ASN A 272 17.06 -27.18 -20.68
CA ASN A 272 18.52 -27.23 -20.80
C ASN A 272 19.23 -27.46 -19.45
N CYS A 273 18.63 -28.25 -18.55
CA CYS A 273 19.12 -28.53 -17.20
C CYS A 273 19.09 -30.03 -16.87
#